data_AF-A0A829PWG1-F1
#
_entry.id   AF-A0A829PWG1-F1
#
_cell.length_a   1.000
_cell.length_b   1.000
_cell.length_c   1.000
_cell.angle_alpha   90.00
_cell.angle_beta   90.00
_cell.angle_gamma   90.00
#
_symmetry.space_group_name_H-M   'P 1'
#
loop_
_entity.id
_entity.type
_entity.pdbx_description
1 polymer ?
#
loop_
_entity_poly.entity_id
_entity_poly.type
_entity_poly.pdbx_seq_one_letter_code
_entity_poly.pdbx_strand_id
1 'polypeptide(L)' 'MRKTPDWRHAISCGVDCRDCLRDIDHCHGTLIVHSSRHAECTDRDCDGQYVLRHSLVIDCIAAQCDCDSESQLAV' A
#
# COMPACT_ATOMS: atom_id res chain seq x y z
N MET A 1 28.45 -0.13 6.27
CA MET A 1 27.42 0.58 5.50
C MET A 1 26.07 -0.06 5.84
N ARG A 2 25.23 0.55 6.69
CA ARG A 2 23.88 0.00 6.93
C ARG A 2 23.05 0.32 5.70
N LYS A 3 22.60 -0.70 4.97
CA LYS A 3 21.64 -0.48 3.88
C LYS A 3 20.37 0.08 4.51
N THR A 4 19.82 1.14 3.94
CA THR A 4 18.48 1.61 4.29
C THR A 4 17.52 0.45 4.06
N PRO A 5 16.72 0.05 5.05
CA PRO A 5 15.79 -1.04 4.86
C PRO A 5 14.78 -0.68 3.76
N ASP A 6 14.35 -1.70 3.03
CA ASP A 6 13.69 -1.59 1.72
C ASP A 6 12.38 -0.79 1.77
N TRP A 7 11.79 -0.67 2.96
CA TRP A 7 10.58 0.10 3.27
C TRP A 7 10.76 1.63 3.30
N ARG A 8 11.99 2.14 3.23
CA ARG A 8 12.28 3.60 3.21
C ARG A 8 12.16 4.26 1.84
N HIS A 9 11.70 3.53 0.81
CA HIS A 9 11.60 4.03 -0.57
C HIS A 9 10.22 4.56 -0.95
N ALA A 10 9.24 4.54 -0.04
CA ALA A 10 7.93 5.14 -0.28
C ALA A 10 8.06 6.64 -0.66
N ILE A 11 7.42 7.04 -1.76
CA ILE A 11 7.50 8.38 -2.40
C ILE A 11 7.14 9.52 -1.42
N SER A 12 6.50 9.20 -0.29
CA SER A 12 5.88 10.14 0.64
C SER A 12 6.54 10.28 2.02
N CYS A 13 7.76 9.77 2.25
CA CYS A 13 8.45 9.95 3.54
C CYS A 13 8.80 11.44 3.80
N GLY A 14 7.92 12.16 4.51
CA GLY A 14 7.97 13.62 4.71
C GLY A 14 8.26 14.05 6.16
N VAL A 15 8.60 15.33 6.34
CA VAL A 15 9.11 15.91 7.62
C VAL A 15 8.07 16.03 8.74
N ASP A 16 6.78 15.89 8.45
CA ASP A 16 5.69 16.04 9.42
C ASP A 16 5.02 14.72 9.82
N CYS A 17 5.43 13.60 9.22
CA CYS A 17 4.90 12.29 9.61
C CYS A 17 5.59 11.83 10.91
N ARG A 18 4.81 11.73 12.00
CA ARG A 18 5.29 11.22 13.30
C ARG A 18 5.99 9.87 13.18
N ASP A 19 5.48 8.97 12.34
CA ASP A 19 5.98 7.61 12.24
C ASP A 19 7.28 7.56 11.40
N CYS A 20 7.44 8.45 10.40
CA CYS A 20 8.70 8.68 9.70
C CYS A 20 9.78 9.22 10.64
N LEU A 21 9.44 10.22 11.48
CA LEU A 21 10.36 10.81 12.46
C LEU A 21 10.83 9.81 13.53
N ARG A 22 10.09 8.71 13.71
CA ARG A 22 10.38 7.66 14.70
C ARG A 22 10.95 6.38 14.09
N ASP A 23 11.26 6.39 12.79
CA ASP A 23 11.73 5.20 12.05
C ASP A 23 10.80 3.98 12.21
N ILE A 24 9.50 4.21 12.35
CA ILE A 24 8.49 3.15 12.39
C ILE A 24 8.30 2.65 10.96
N ASP A 25 8.12 1.35 10.79
CA ASP A 25 7.81 0.75 9.49
C ASP A 25 6.32 0.96 9.16
N HIS A 26 6.03 1.78 8.14
CA HIS A 26 4.69 2.16 7.71
C HIS A 26 4.68 2.58 6.24
N CYS A 27 3.48 2.69 5.67
CA CYS A 27 3.22 3.16 4.33
C CYS A 27 2.21 4.33 4.38
N HIS A 28 2.39 5.30 3.50
CA HIS A 28 1.45 6.43 3.33
C HIS A 28 0.42 6.21 2.23
N GLY A 29 0.63 5.18 1.40
CA GLY A 29 -0.37 4.77 0.45
C GLY A 29 -1.60 4.18 1.14
N THR A 30 -2.73 4.28 0.46
CA THR A 30 -3.94 3.58 0.83
C THR A 30 -3.84 2.16 0.31
N LEU A 31 -4.07 1.17 1.18
CA LEU A 31 -4.20 -0.21 0.74
C LEU A 31 -5.64 -0.46 0.29
N ILE A 32 -5.81 -0.85 -0.97
CA ILE A 32 -7.08 -1.25 -1.56
C ILE A 32 -7.13 -2.77 -1.58
N VAL A 33 -8.12 -3.35 -0.92
CA VAL A 33 -8.37 -4.79 -0.88
C VAL A 33 -9.45 -5.14 -1.90
N HIS A 34 -9.07 -5.92 -2.90
CA HIS A 34 -9.96 -6.39 -3.95
C HIS A 34 -10.82 -7.56 -3.47
N SER A 35 -11.99 -7.71 -4.08
CA SER A 35 -12.89 -8.86 -3.85
C SER A 35 -12.22 -10.22 -4.10
N SER A 36 -11.26 -10.27 -5.02
CA SER A 36 -10.40 -11.42 -5.33
C SER A 36 -9.36 -11.76 -4.26
N ARG A 37 -9.35 -11.03 -3.13
CA ARG A 37 -8.36 -11.13 -2.03
C ARG A 37 -6.94 -10.71 -2.43
N HIS A 38 -6.78 -10.10 -3.60
CA HIS A 38 -5.59 -9.35 -3.95
C HIS A 38 -5.61 -7.98 -3.23
N ALA A 39 -4.44 -7.44 -2.90
CA ALA A 39 -4.33 -6.11 -2.31
C ALA A 39 -3.33 -5.28 -3.10
N GLU A 40 -3.67 -4.02 -3.36
CA GLU A 40 -2.79 -3.07 -4.04
C GLU A 40 -2.62 -1.83 -3.17
N CYS A 41 -1.41 -1.27 -3.16
CA CYS A 41 -1.15 -0.01 -2.50
C CYS A 41 -1.13 1.11 -3.55
N THR A 42 -1.68 2.28 -3.21
CA THR A 42 -1.59 3.46 -4.09
C THR A 42 -0.16 4.03 -4.17
N ASP A 43 0.75 3.61 -3.29
CA ASP A 43 2.18 3.92 -3.38
C ASP A 43 2.87 2.94 -4.34
N ARG A 44 3.50 3.48 -5.39
CA ARG A 44 4.13 2.69 -6.47
C ARG A 44 5.34 1.89 -6.00
N ASP A 45 5.95 2.28 -4.89
CA ASP A 45 7.10 1.60 -4.32
C ASP A 45 6.68 0.60 -3.22
N CYS A 46 5.38 0.43 -2.98
CA CYS A 46 4.82 -0.56 -2.06
C CYS A 46 4.12 -1.69 -2.82
N ASP A 47 4.49 -2.93 -2.51
CA ASP A 47 3.91 -4.14 -3.11
C ASP A 47 2.56 -4.57 -2.51
N GLY A 48 2.04 -3.83 -1.52
CA GLY A 48 0.75 -4.11 -0.87
C GLY A 48 0.72 -5.39 -0.02
N GLN A 49 1.83 -6.12 0.15
CA GLN A 49 1.82 -7.44 0.81
C GLN A 49 1.63 -7.36 2.33
N TYR A 50 2.07 -6.26 2.95
CA TYR A 50 2.06 -6.11 4.40
C TYR A 50 0.97 -5.16 4.88
N VAL A 51 -0.23 -5.70 5.14
CA VAL A 51 -1.40 -4.93 5.59
C VAL A 51 -1.09 -4.06 6.82
N LEU A 52 -0.31 -4.58 7.77
CA LEU A 52 0.04 -3.87 9.02
C LEU A 52 0.86 -2.58 8.84
N ARG A 53 1.45 -2.37 7.65
CA ARG A 53 2.15 -1.12 7.35
C ARG A 53 1.20 0.02 7.00
N HIS A 54 -0.05 -0.29 6.66
CA HIS A 54 -1.01 0.68 6.13
C HIS A 54 -1.94 1.17 7.24
N SER A 55 -1.95 2.48 7.46
CA SER A 55 -2.89 3.12 8.40
C SER A 55 -4.30 3.19 7.85
N LEU A 56 -4.44 3.20 6.52
CA LEU A 56 -5.72 3.21 5.82
C LEU A 56 -5.81 2.00 4.89
N VAL A 57 -6.80 1.16 5.18
CA VAL A 57 -7.18 0.00 4.37
C VAL A 57 -8.64 0.16 3.99
N ILE A 58 -8.93 0.12 2.70
CA ILE A 58 -10.29 0.21 2.15
C ILE A 58 -10.54 -0.95 1.20
N ASP A 59 -11.80 -1.30 0.99
CA ASP A 59 -12.16 -2.25 -0.06
C ASP A 59 -12.24 -1.57 -1.43
N CYS A 60 -12.20 -2.37 -2.49
CA CYS A 60 -12.26 -1.92 -3.88
C CYS A 60 -13.60 -1.25 -4.26
N ILE A 61 -14.68 -1.50 -3.51
CA ILE A 61 -15.98 -0.86 -3.74
C ILE A 61 -15.91 0.60 -3.27
N ALA A 62 -15.34 0.84 -2.09
CA ALA A 62 -15.09 2.17 -1.55
C ALA A 62 -14.11 2.96 -2.42
N ALA A 63 -13.11 2.29 -3.00
CA ALA A 63 -12.16 2.88 -3.94
C ALA A 63 -12.76 3.15 -5.34
N GLN A 64 -13.96 2.64 -5.63
CA GLN A 64 -14.61 2.72 -6.95
C GLN A 64 -13.75 2.12 -8.07
N CYS A 65 -13.05 1.02 -7.78
CA CYS A 65 -12.26 0.30 -8.77
C CYS A 65 -13.15 -0.36 -9.83
N ASP A 66 -12.67 -0.42 -11.07
CA ASP A 66 -13.30 -1.21 -12.15
C ASP A 66 -12.81 -2.66 -12.18
N CYS A 67 -12.30 -3.16 -11.05
CA CYS A 67 -11.66 -4.48 -10.94
C CYS A 67 -12.63 -5.66 -11.14
N ASP A 68 -13.95 -5.42 -11.07
CA ASP A 68 -14.96 -6.44 -11.38
C ASP A 68 -14.99 -6.77 -12.88
N SER A 69 -14.65 -5.78 -13.73
CA SER A 69 -14.56 -5.91 -15.19
C SER A 69 -13.34 -6.73 -15.65
N GLU A 70 -12.31 -6.83 -14.81
CA GLU A 70 -11.06 -7.55 -15.09
C GLU A 70 -11.14 -9.06 -14.72
N SER A 71 -12.32 -9.55 -14.32
CA SER A 71 -12.55 -10.94 -13.93
C SER A 71 -12.65 -11.93 -15.11
N GLN A 72 -12.34 -11.50 -16.34
CA GLN A 72 -12.32 -12.34 -17.53
C GLN A 72 -10.91 -12.47 -18.11
N LEU A 73 -10.26 -13.61 -17.81
CA LEU A 73 -9.26 -14.37 -18.61
C LEU A 73 -8.16 -14.98 -17.71
N ALA A 74 -8.53 -16.02 -16.98
CA ALA A 74 -7.61 -17.09 -16.63
C ALA A 74 -8.32 -18.43 -16.93
N VAL A 75 -8.23 -18.86 -18.19
CA VAL A 75 -8.54 -20.21 -18.67
C VAL A 75 -7.23 -20.89 -19.04
#